data_AF-A0A537P525-F1
#
_entry.id   AF-A0A537P525-F1
#
_cell.length_a   1.000
_cell.length_b   1.000
_cell.length_c   1.000
_cell.angle_alpha   90.00
_cell.angle_beta   90.00
_cell.angle_gamma   90.00
#
_symmetry.space_group_name_H-M   'P 1'
#
loop_
_entity.id
_entity.type
_entity.pdbx_description
1 polymer ?
#
loop_
_entity_poly.entity_id
_entity_poly.type
_entity_poly.pdbx_seq_one_letter_code
_entity_poly.pdbx_strand_id
1 'polypeptide(L)'
;MTSKGSLYLAGAATVIALVLAGTAIELGAQQVAAVAIDNDDIGGVVTGANGPEAGVWVVAETTDLPTRYAKMVVTDDQGRYVVPDLPKAKYKLWVRGYGLVDSPKVDGEPGQQLNLRAVAAPNEAAAAQYYPAIYWYAMLTIPPASEFGKKDGEVPEKIKQTDWLNLMKNNGCIGCHQMGQLSTRTFPKGLGEFSTHAEAWTRRTQAGQSGGQMVNILAGQLAGAPIKYFADWTERVEKGELPKSKPARPQGLERNVVVT
;
A
#
# COMPACT_ATOMS: atom_id res chain seq x y z
N MET A 1 95.69 15.29 -39.11
CA MET A 1 95.65 16.50 -38.27
C MET A 1 95.18 16.11 -36.88
N THR A 2 95.95 16.53 -35.90
CA THR A 2 95.94 16.20 -34.48
C THR A 2 94.81 16.89 -33.70
N SER A 3 94.16 16.18 -32.78
CA SER A 3 93.84 16.67 -31.42
C SER A 3 93.24 15.54 -30.57
N LYS A 4 93.85 15.30 -29.40
CA LYS A 4 93.46 14.39 -28.32
C LYS A 4 93.10 15.24 -27.07
N GLY A 5 92.20 14.71 -26.24
CA GLY A 5 92.11 14.99 -24.78
C GLY A 5 91.18 16.13 -24.38
N SER A 6 90.51 16.17 -23.23
CA SER A 6 90.38 15.28 -22.06
C SER A 6 89.15 15.79 -21.27
N LEU A 7 88.25 14.92 -20.80
CA LEU A 7 87.94 14.61 -19.39
C LEU A 7 87.86 15.80 -18.42
N TYR A 8 86.74 15.95 -17.68
CA TYR A 8 86.64 15.71 -16.22
C TYR A 8 85.26 16.09 -15.63
N LEU A 9 84.70 15.15 -14.83
CA LEU A 9 83.91 15.29 -13.57
C LEU A 9 82.55 16.03 -13.60
N ALA A 10 81.47 15.64 -12.92
CA ALA A 10 81.10 14.53 -12.05
C ALA A 10 79.57 14.58 -11.85
N GLY A 11 78.86 13.46 -11.79
CA GLY A 11 78.10 13.12 -10.58
C GLY A 11 76.58 12.98 -10.77
N ALA A 12 76.03 11.97 -10.10
CA ALA A 12 74.62 11.65 -9.86
C ALA A 12 73.81 10.96 -10.98
N ALA A 13 73.95 9.62 -11.01
CA ALA A 13 72.88 8.73 -11.44
C ALA A 13 71.85 8.58 -10.29
N THR A 14 70.56 8.77 -10.57
CA THR A 14 69.50 8.12 -9.79
C THR A 14 68.27 7.84 -10.65
N VAL A 15 67.92 6.56 -10.68
CA VAL A 15 66.77 5.91 -11.31
C VAL A 15 65.46 6.38 -10.65
N ILE A 16 64.45 6.76 -11.43
CA ILE A 16 63.04 6.64 -11.02
C ILE A 16 62.23 6.14 -12.22
N ALA A 17 62.22 4.82 -12.38
CA ALA A 17 61.11 4.09 -12.96
C ALA A 17 60.45 3.35 -11.80
N LEU A 18 59.28 3.79 -11.34
CA LEU A 18 58.24 2.98 -10.68
C LEU A 18 57.08 3.86 -10.18
N VAL A 19 55.91 3.22 -10.14
CA VAL A 19 54.62 3.67 -9.57
C VAL A 19 53.67 4.41 -10.51
N LEU A 20 53.18 3.68 -11.53
CA LEU A 20 51.78 3.77 -11.96
C LEU A 20 51.04 2.54 -11.41
N ALA A 21 50.83 2.53 -10.10
CA ALA A 21 49.91 1.61 -9.42
C ALA A 21 49.00 2.46 -8.52
N GLY A 22 48.24 3.35 -9.14
CA GLY A 22 47.24 4.18 -8.48
C GLY A 22 45.88 3.50 -8.51
N THR A 23 45.62 2.68 -7.49
CA THR A 23 44.30 2.39 -6.89
C THR A 23 43.10 2.42 -7.84
N ALA A 24 42.73 1.25 -8.37
CA ALA A 24 41.32 0.98 -8.64
C ALA A 24 40.60 1.06 -7.28
N ILE A 25 39.87 2.15 -7.05
CA ILE A 25 38.85 2.18 -6.01
C ILE A 25 37.82 1.16 -6.49
N GLU A 26 37.91 -0.06 -5.97
CA GLU A 26 36.77 -0.97 -5.98
C GLU A 26 35.65 -0.22 -5.26
N LEU A 27 34.72 0.33 -6.03
CA LEU A 27 33.36 0.57 -5.58
C LEU A 27 32.80 -0.81 -5.24
N GLY A 28 33.19 -1.34 -4.08
CA GLY A 28 32.50 -2.42 -3.43
C GLY A 28 31.10 -1.91 -3.19
N ALA A 29 30.17 -2.23 -4.10
CA ALA A 29 28.77 -2.27 -3.77
C ALA A 29 28.70 -3.12 -2.51
N GLN A 30 28.53 -2.47 -1.37
CA GLN A 30 28.53 -3.10 -0.07
C GLN A 30 27.47 -4.19 -0.13
N GLN A 31 27.90 -5.44 -0.31
CA GLN A 31 27.01 -6.53 -0.61
C GLN A 31 26.20 -6.71 0.65
N VAL A 32 24.93 -6.28 0.60
CA VAL A 32 24.03 -6.32 1.75
C VAL A 32 24.07 -7.75 2.25
N ALA A 33 24.50 -7.94 3.50
CA ALA A 33 24.66 -9.26 4.08
C ALA A 33 23.36 -10.04 3.86
N ALA A 34 23.48 -11.24 3.29
CA ALA A 34 22.32 -12.07 3.00
C ALA A 34 21.51 -12.30 4.29
N VAL A 35 20.19 -12.15 4.18
CA VAL A 35 19.28 -12.32 5.33
C VAL A 35 19.34 -13.77 5.77
N ALA A 36 19.46 -14.05 7.07
CA ALA A 36 19.46 -15.43 7.54
C ALA A 36 18.08 -16.06 7.29
N ILE A 37 18.07 -17.23 6.68
CA ILE A 37 16.88 -18.06 6.39
C ILE A 37 17.24 -19.52 6.63
N ASP A 38 16.24 -20.35 6.91
CA ASP A 38 16.36 -21.80 6.80
C ASP A 38 15.71 -22.33 5.50
N ASN A 39 15.41 -23.64 5.44
CA ASN A 39 15.03 -24.31 4.20
C ASN A 39 13.54 -24.14 3.84
N ASP A 40 12.70 -23.72 4.78
CA ASP A 40 11.29 -23.44 4.56
C ASP A 40 10.95 -21.94 4.54
N ASP A 41 11.97 -21.09 4.60
CA ASP A 41 11.86 -19.64 4.50
C ASP A 41 12.13 -19.12 3.08
N ILE A 42 11.59 -17.95 2.74
CA ILE A 42 12.08 -17.13 1.63
C ILE A 42 12.53 -15.79 2.16
N GLY A 43 13.78 -15.41 1.94
CA GLY A 43 14.36 -14.16 2.44
C GLY A 43 14.91 -13.28 1.34
N GLY A 44 15.17 -12.02 1.67
CA GLY A 44 15.86 -11.11 0.76
C GLY A 44 15.72 -9.66 1.13
N VAL A 45 16.04 -8.79 0.18
CA VAL A 45 15.98 -7.33 0.34
C VAL A 45 15.06 -6.72 -0.70
N VAL A 46 14.16 -5.85 -0.25
CA VAL A 46 13.38 -4.98 -1.12
C VAL A 46 14.11 -3.66 -1.31
N THR A 47 14.23 -3.23 -2.56
CA THR A 47 14.82 -1.93 -2.90
C THR A 47 13.90 -1.13 -3.82
N GLY A 48 13.83 0.17 -3.60
CA GLY A 48 13.18 1.15 -4.46
C GLY A 48 14.18 2.04 -5.18
N ALA A 49 13.70 3.16 -5.72
CA ALA A 49 14.53 4.13 -6.44
C ALA A 49 15.61 4.79 -5.56
N ASN A 50 15.38 4.86 -4.25
CA ASN A 50 16.24 5.56 -3.29
C ASN A 50 17.07 4.61 -2.40
N GLY A 51 17.20 3.33 -2.78
CA GLY A 51 17.89 2.33 -1.98
C GLY A 51 16.93 1.34 -1.30
N PRO A 52 17.27 0.80 -0.11
CA PRO A 52 16.39 -0.13 0.60
C PRO A 52 15.01 0.45 0.91
N GLU A 53 13.97 -0.36 0.72
CA GLU A 53 12.58 0.06 0.89
C GLU A 53 12.02 -0.47 2.22
N ALA A 54 11.93 0.41 3.22
CA ALA A 54 11.47 0.05 4.55
C ALA A 54 9.94 0.14 4.71
N GLY A 55 9.39 -0.71 5.58
CA GLY A 55 7.97 -0.69 5.95
C GLY A 55 7.01 -1.04 4.80
N VAL A 56 7.45 -1.88 3.86
CA VAL A 56 6.59 -2.37 2.77
C VAL A 56 6.27 -3.84 3.00
N TRP A 57 5.10 -4.26 2.53
CA TRP A 57 4.66 -5.65 2.62
C TRP A 57 5.27 -6.47 1.50
N VAL A 58 5.92 -7.57 1.86
CA VAL A 58 6.26 -8.65 0.93
C VAL A 58 5.18 -9.71 1.05
N VAL A 59 4.54 -10.02 -0.06
CA VAL A 59 3.44 -10.97 -0.17
C VAL A 59 3.94 -12.17 -0.94
N ALA A 60 3.90 -13.35 -0.33
CA ALA A 60 4.07 -14.63 -1.01
C ALA A 60 2.70 -15.31 -1.13
N GLU A 61 2.26 -15.59 -2.35
CA GLU A 61 0.98 -16.27 -2.60
C GLU A 61 1.17 -17.53 -3.45
N THR A 62 0.34 -18.54 -3.23
CA THR A 62 0.32 -19.77 -4.03
C THR A 62 -1.09 -20.34 -4.18
N THR A 63 -1.28 -21.05 -5.28
CA THR A 63 -2.48 -21.88 -5.56
C THR A 63 -2.13 -23.35 -5.72
N ASP A 64 -0.87 -23.74 -5.46
CA ASP A 64 -0.39 -25.13 -5.64
C ASP A 64 -0.80 -26.03 -4.46
N LEU A 65 -1.31 -25.44 -3.38
CA LEU A 65 -1.85 -26.13 -2.22
C LEU A 65 -3.36 -26.39 -2.38
N PRO A 66 -3.97 -27.31 -1.59
CA PRO A 66 -5.40 -27.62 -1.68
C PRO A 66 -6.32 -26.41 -1.46
N THR A 67 -5.82 -25.37 -0.79
CA THR A 67 -6.48 -24.07 -0.64
C THR A 67 -5.51 -22.97 -1.09
N ARG A 68 -6.05 -21.85 -1.56
CA ARG A 68 -5.23 -20.66 -1.80
C ARG A 68 -4.52 -20.27 -0.51
N TYR A 69 -3.26 -19.91 -0.62
CA TYR A 69 -2.43 -19.55 0.51
C TYR A 69 -1.71 -18.24 0.22
N ALA A 70 -1.64 -17.37 1.22
CA ALA A 70 -0.79 -16.19 1.20
C ALA A 70 -0.10 -16.05 2.55
N LYS A 71 1.15 -15.60 2.56
CA LYS A 71 1.84 -15.12 3.76
C LYS A 71 2.45 -13.76 3.46
N MET A 72 2.30 -12.82 4.40
CA MET A 72 2.69 -11.44 4.25
C MET A 72 3.56 -11.02 5.43
N VAL A 73 4.67 -10.36 5.14
CA VAL A 73 5.61 -9.83 6.13
C VAL A 73 5.96 -8.39 5.79
N VAL A 74 6.59 -7.67 6.72
CA VAL A 74 6.98 -6.28 6.50
C VAL A 74 8.50 -6.14 6.52
N THR A 75 9.04 -5.32 5.61
CA THR A 75 10.49 -5.05 5.57
C THR A 75 10.95 -4.17 6.72
N ASP A 76 12.17 -4.43 7.21
CA ASP A 76 12.83 -3.60 8.21
C ASP A 76 13.43 -2.30 7.63
N ASP A 77 14.18 -1.53 8.45
CA ASP A 77 14.82 -0.28 8.02
C ASP A 77 15.84 -0.45 6.88
N GLN A 78 16.36 -1.66 6.71
CA GLN A 78 17.30 -2.01 5.66
C GLN A 78 16.61 -2.72 4.49
N GLY A 79 15.27 -2.68 4.42
CA GLY A 79 14.48 -3.33 3.38
C GLY A 79 14.50 -4.86 3.45
N ARG A 80 15.05 -5.47 4.50
CA ARG A 80 15.19 -6.91 4.63
C ARG A 80 13.87 -7.54 5.03
N TYR A 81 13.61 -8.75 4.53
CA TYR A 81 12.45 -9.53 4.89
C TYR A 81 12.80 -11.03 4.97
N VAL A 82 11.99 -11.74 5.75
CA VAL A 82 11.90 -13.21 5.74
C VAL A 82 10.42 -13.54 5.74
N VAL A 83 9.96 -14.35 4.79
CA VAL A 83 8.64 -14.98 4.79
C VAL A 83 8.85 -16.38 5.37
N PRO A 84 8.49 -16.61 6.65
CA PRO A 84 8.92 -17.81 7.33
C PRO A 84 7.98 -19.00 7.11
N ASP A 85 8.44 -20.22 7.42
CA ASP A 85 7.62 -21.43 7.55
C ASP A 85 6.64 -21.66 6.38
N LEU A 86 7.13 -21.55 5.14
CA LEU A 86 6.32 -21.74 3.95
C LEU A 86 6.14 -23.23 3.63
N PRO A 87 4.90 -23.73 3.48
CA PRO A 87 4.68 -25.07 2.93
C PRO A 87 5.39 -25.25 1.59
N LYS A 88 5.87 -26.46 1.31
CA LYS A 88 6.54 -26.77 0.05
C LYS A 88 5.58 -26.58 -1.14
N ALA A 89 5.78 -25.51 -1.90
CA ALA A 89 5.02 -25.12 -3.08
C ALA A 89 5.82 -24.08 -3.89
N LYS A 90 5.34 -23.74 -5.08
CA LYS A 90 5.84 -22.56 -5.80
C LYS A 90 5.02 -21.34 -5.39
N TYR A 91 5.69 -20.22 -5.20
CA TYR A 91 5.09 -18.97 -4.78
C TYR A 91 5.31 -17.88 -5.82
N LYS A 92 4.34 -16.97 -5.89
CA LYS A 92 4.52 -15.66 -6.49
C LYS A 92 4.78 -14.65 -5.38
N LEU A 93 5.96 -14.03 -5.40
CA LEU A 93 6.35 -12.99 -4.46
C LEU A 93 6.24 -11.61 -5.10
N TRP A 94 5.72 -10.64 -4.35
CA TRP A 94 5.57 -9.27 -4.80
C TRP A 94 5.51 -8.29 -3.62
N VAL A 95 5.67 -7.00 -3.92
CA VAL A 95 5.76 -5.93 -2.93
C VAL A 95 4.55 -5.01 -3.05
N ARG A 96 3.99 -4.63 -1.89
CA ARG A 96 2.97 -3.60 -1.74
C ARG A 96 3.40 -2.58 -0.69
N GLY A 97 3.03 -1.32 -0.87
CA GLY A 97 3.23 -0.31 0.17
C GLY A 97 2.48 0.98 -0.09
N TYR A 98 2.26 1.77 0.95
CA TYR A 98 1.69 3.11 0.78
C TYR A 98 2.70 4.01 0.05
N GLY A 99 2.20 4.77 -0.93
CA GLY A 99 3.03 5.55 -1.86
C GLY A 99 3.58 4.75 -3.05
N LEU A 100 3.26 3.46 -3.13
CA LEU A 100 3.70 2.55 -4.19
C LEU A 100 2.50 2.02 -4.99
N VAL A 101 2.79 1.36 -6.09
CA VAL A 101 1.90 0.39 -6.74
C VAL A 101 2.46 -1.02 -6.52
N ASP A 102 1.63 -2.04 -6.73
CA ASP A 102 2.09 -3.42 -6.63
C ASP A 102 3.24 -3.67 -7.61
N SER A 103 4.30 -4.33 -7.14
CA SER A 103 5.41 -4.73 -8.00
C SER A 103 4.99 -5.87 -8.94
N PRO A 104 5.74 -6.11 -10.03
CA PRO A 104 5.66 -7.38 -10.75
C PRO A 104 5.85 -8.56 -9.80
N LYS A 105 5.15 -9.66 -10.08
CA LYS A 105 5.26 -10.92 -9.35
C LYS A 105 6.48 -11.70 -9.83
N VAL A 106 7.25 -12.23 -8.90
CA VAL A 106 8.46 -13.02 -9.13
C VAL A 106 8.25 -14.43 -8.60
N ASP A 107 8.73 -15.44 -9.31
CA ASP A 107 8.68 -16.82 -8.86
C ASP A 107 9.68 -17.05 -7.72
N GLY A 108 9.27 -17.80 -6.70
CA GLY A 108 10.14 -18.23 -5.62
C GLY A 108 9.68 -19.55 -4.98
N GLU A 109 10.62 -20.24 -4.34
CA GLU A 109 10.41 -21.49 -3.61
C GLU A 109 11.11 -21.41 -2.24
N PRO A 110 10.60 -22.13 -1.21
CA PRO A 110 11.26 -22.15 0.10
C PRO A 110 12.74 -22.54 0.02
N GLY A 111 13.56 -21.93 0.87
CA GLY A 111 15.02 -22.01 0.90
C GLY A 111 15.73 -20.99 -0.01
N GLN A 112 15.00 -20.10 -0.69
CA GLN A 112 15.59 -19.15 -1.64
C GLN A 112 15.85 -17.76 -1.03
N GLN A 113 16.96 -17.16 -1.48
CA GLN A 113 17.22 -15.73 -1.38
C GLN A 113 16.69 -15.02 -2.62
N LEU A 114 15.70 -14.14 -2.44
CA LEU A 114 15.04 -13.44 -3.52
C LEU A 114 15.00 -11.93 -3.23
N ASN A 115 15.70 -11.13 -4.04
CA ASN A 115 15.60 -9.68 -3.95
C ASN A 115 14.42 -9.16 -4.78
N LEU A 116 13.66 -8.21 -4.23
CA LEU A 116 12.48 -7.64 -4.89
C LEU A 116 12.66 -6.14 -5.13
N ARG A 117 11.90 -5.63 -6.10
CA ARG A 117 11.89 -4.19 -6.44
C ARG A 117 10.53 -3.59 -6.12
N ALA A 118 10.53 -2.53 -5.31
CA ALA A 118 9.37 -1.70 -5.08
C ALA A 118 9.13 -0.78 -6.30
N VAL A 119 7.86 -0.50 -6.60
CA VAL A 119 7.49 0.37 -7.73
C VAL A 119 6.78 1.61 -7.19
N ALA A 120 7.38 2.78 -7.39
CA ALA A 120 6.78 4.04 -7.01
C ALA A 120 5.43 4.25 -7.71
N ALA A 121 4.43 4.75 -6.99
CA ALA A 121 3.18 5.11 -7.62
C ALA A 121 3.41 6.27 -8.61
N PRO A 122 2.83 6.22 -9.83
CA PRO A 122 3.05 7.25 -10.83
C PRO A 122 2.39 8.60 -10.46
N ASN A 123 1.43 8.60 -9.53
CA ASN A 123 0.75 9.78 -9.01
C ASN A 123 0.03 9.45 -7.70
N GLU A 124 -0.52 10.47 -7.02
CA GLU A 124 -1.23 10.30 -5.75
C GLU A 124 -2.50 9.45 -5.87
N ALA A 125 -3.22 9.56 -7.00
CA ALA A 125 -4.44 8.78 -7.22
C ALA A 125 -4.15 7.27 -7.30
N ALA A 126 -3.04 6.90 -7.95
CA ALA A 126 -2.56 5.52 -8.01
C ALA A 126 -2.12 5.01 -6.62
N ALA A 127 -1.39 5.82 -5.84
CA ALA A 127 -1.02 5.47 -4.47
C ALA A 127 -2.24 5.27 -3.56
N ALA A 128 -3.25 6.13 -3.68
CA ALA A 128 -4.44 6.12 -2.85
C ALA A 128 -5.32 4.87 -3.05
N GLN A 129 -5.20 4.18 -4.19
CA GLN A 129 -5.93 2.92 -4.42
C GLN A 129 -5.62 1.86 -3.36
N TYR A 130 -4.42 1.92 -2.78
CA TYR A 130 -3.95 1.00 -1.75
C TYR A 130 -4.24 1.46 -0.33
N TYR A 131 -4.82 2.65 -0.13
CA TYR A 131 -5.12 3.15 1.21
C TYR A 131 -6.22 2.30 1.86
N PRO A 132 -6.17 2.10 3.19
CA PRO A 132 -7.21 1.39 3.90
C PRO A 132 -8.58 2.04 3.67
N ALA A 133 -9.62 1.22 3.66
CA ALA A 133 -10.99 1.65 3.40
C ALA A 133 -11.42 2.82 4.30
N ILE A 134 -10.99 2.83 5.57
CA ILE A 134 -11.35 3.88 6.52
C ILE A 134 -10.87 5.29 6.09
N TYR A 135 -9.76 5.42 5.36
CA TYR A 135 -9.29 6.72 4.86
C TYR A 135 -10.24 7.31 3.82
N TRP A 136 -10.79 6.45 2.97
CA TRP A 136 -11.82 6.82 2.01
C TRP A 136 -13.15 7.11 2.71
N TYR A 137 -13.53 6.28 3.68
CA TYR A 137 -14.79 6.46 4.40
C TYR A 137 -14.81 7.72 5.27
N ALA A 138 -13.66 8.12 5.81
CA ALA A 138 -13.52 9.37 6.57
C ALA A 138 -13.81 10.63 5.73
N MET A 139 -13.87 10.53 4.40
CA MET A 139 -14.27 11.63 3.51
C MET A 139 -15.80 11.83 3.47
N LEU A 140 -16.60 10.89 3.99
CA LEU A 140 -18.05 11.01 4.05
C LEU A 140 -18.42 12.21 4.92
N THR A 141 -19.19 13.13 4.35
CA THR A 141 -19.69 14.30 5.07
C THR A 141 -20.68 13.87 6.14
N ILE A 142 -20.45 14.32 7.38
CA ILE A 142 -21.39 14.14 8.49
C ILE A 142 -22.34 15.34 8.47
N PRO A 143 -23.67 15.14 8.60
CA PRO A 143 -24.61 16.25 8.73
C PRO A 143 -24.17 17.20 9.86
N PRO A 144 -24.23 18.53 9.65
CA PRO A 144 -23.86 19.47 10.70
C PRO A 144 -24.84 19.35 11.87
N ALA A 145 -24.38 19.72 13.07
CA ALA A 145 -25.17 19.59 14.30
C ALA A 145 -26.53 20.31 14.22
N SER A 146 -26.62 21.36 13.40
CA SER A 146 -27.84 22.11 13.13
C SER A 146 -28.94 21.32 12.41
N GLU A 147 -28.65 20.15 11.83
CA GLU A 147 -29.65 19.33 11.13
C GLU A 147 -30.43 18.38 12.04
N PHE A 148 -30.06 18.28 13.32
CA PHE A 148 -30.70 17.37 14.27
C PHE A 148 -31.69 18.11 15.18
N GLY A 149 -32.76 17.42 15.60
CA GLY A 149 -33.76 17.98 16.52
C GLY A 149 -34.76 18.97 15.91
N LYS A 150 -34.76 19.13 14.57
CA LYS A 150 -35.72 19.96 13.84
C LYS A 150 -36.98 19.16 13.52
N LYS A 151 -38.15 19.76 13.75
CA LYS A 151 -39.45 19.15 13.38
C LYS A 151 -39.62 18.99 11.87
N ASP A 152 -39.15 19.97 11.11
CA ASP A 152 -39.21 20.01 9.64
C ASP A 152 -37.82 19.81 8.99
N GLY A 153 -36.92 19.11 9.69
CA GLY A 153 -35.58 18.80 9.19
C GLY A 153 -35.55 17.53 8.32
N GLU A 154 -34.47 17.36 7.55
CA GLU A 154 -34.28 16.14 6.76
C GLU A 154 -33.96 14.92 7.63
N VAL A 155 -33.28 15.12 8.77
CA VAL A 155 -33.06 14.08 9.76
C VAL A 155 -34.26 14.05 10.71
N PRO A 156 -34.84 12.88 11.03
CA PRO A 156 -36.01 12.80 11.91
C PRO A 156 -35.76 13.48 13.26
N GLU A 157 -36.76 14.24 13.75
CA GLU A 157 -36.67 15.07 14.96
C GLU A 157 -36.08 14.34 16.19
N LYS A 158 -36.41 13.05 16.35
CA LYS A 158 -35.99 12.24 17.49
C LYS A 158 -34.57 11.67 17.38
N ILE A 159 -33.95 11.73 16.20
CA ILE A 159 -32.61 11.20 15.96
C ILE A 159 -31.58 12.25 16.38
N LYS A 160 -30.69 11.89 17.30
CA LYS A 160 -29.56 12.71 17.69
C LYS A 160 -28.38 12.46 16.77
N GLN A 161 -27.43 13.39 16.73
CA GLN A 161 -26.18 13.19 15.98
C GLN A 161 -25.41 11.95 16.45
N THR A 162 -25.49 11.61 17.74
CA THR A 162 -24.90 10.38 18.29
C THR A 162 -25.55 9.12 17.73
N ASP A 163 -26.87 9.12 17.51
CA ASP A 163 -27.61 7.98 16.97
C ASP A 163 -27.27 7.79 15.48
N TRP A 164 -27.19 8.90 14.74
CA TRP A 164 -26.68 8.90 13.37
C TRP A 164 -25.28 8.33 13.29
N LEU A 165 -24.35 8.82 14.12
CA LEU A 165 -22.98 8.34 14.15
C LEU A 165 -22.91 6.87 14.52
N ASN A 166 -23.74 6.41 15.46
CA ASN A 166 -23.84 5.00 15.81
C ASN A 166 -24.24 4.13 14.61
N LEU A 167 -25.29 4.53 13.87
CA LEU A 167 -25.75 3.81 12.68
C LEU A 167 -24.73 3.86 11.54
N MET A 168 -24.09 5.00 11.30
CA MET A 168 -23.14 5.12 10.18
C MET A 168 -21.77 4.51 10.50
N LYS A 169 -21.31 4.55 11.75
CA LYS A 169 -19.95 4.15 12.14
C LYS A 169 -19.84 2.83 12.87
N ASN A 170 -20.95 2.19 13.25
CA ASN A 170 -20.88 0.91 13.96
C ASN A 170 -22.01 -0.06 13.57
N ASN A 171 -23.27 0.33 13.83
CA ASN A 171 -24.39 -0.61 13.86
C ASN A 171 -25.25 -0.65 12.59
N GLY A 172 -24.87 0.09 11.55
CA GLY A 172 -25.53 0.06 10.23
C GLY A 172 -24.62 -0.51 9.15
N CYS A 173 -24.33 0.29 8.12
CA CYS A 173 -23.63 -0.21 6.93
C CYS A 173 -22.24 -0.78 7.25
N ILE A 174 -21.44 -0.10 8.07
CA ILE A 174 -20.07 -0.52 8.34
C ILE A 174 -19.95 -1.82 9.17
N GLY A 175 -20.99 -2.16 9.94
CA GLY A 175 -21.03 -3.42 10.68
C GLY A 175 -21.12 -4.65 9.77
N CYS A 176 -21.66 -4.49 8.55
CA CYS A 176 -21.78 -5.56 7.57
C CYS A 176 -20.87 -5.39 6.34
N HIS A 177 -20.37 -4.18 6.08
CA HIS A 177 -19.63 -3.84 4.89
C HIS A 177 -18.37 -3.06 5.25
N GLN A 178 -17.25 -3.40 4.62
CA GLN A 178 -16.07 -2.55 4.68
C GLN A 178 -16.31 -1.27 3.86
N MET A 179 -16.85 -0.24 4.50
CA MET A 179 -17.10 1.05 3.88
C MET A 179 -15.79 1.75 3.52
N GLY A 180 -15.71 2.26 2.28
CA GLY A 180 -14.53 2.93 1.74
C GLY A 180 -13.57 2.03 0.94
N GLN A 181 -13.82 0.73 0.86
CA GLN A 181 -13.13 -0.10 -0.13
C GLN A 181 -13.65 0.21 -1.54
N LEU A 182 -12.92 -0.19 -2.59
CA LEU A 182 -13.25 0.18 -3.97
C LEU A 182 -14.74 -0.06 -4.31
N SER A 183 -15.26 -1.25 -4.03
CA SER A 183 -16.65 -1.58 -4.35
C SER A 183 -17.69 -0.81 -3.55
N THR A 184 -17.37 -0.24 -2.38
CA THR A 184 -18.31 0.51 -1.53
C THR A 184 -18.15 2.03 -1.67
N ARG A 185 -16.99 2.51 -2.13
CA ARG A 185 -16.77 3.93 -2.48
C ARG A 185 -17.16 4.27 -3.92
N THR A 186 -17.26 3.27 -4.81
CA THR A 186 -17.75 3.41 -6.19
C THR A 186 -18.97 2.53 -6.43
N PHE A 187 -19.64 2.70 -7.59
CA PHE A 187 -20.68 1.78 -8.03
C PHE A 187 -20.08 0.57 -8.76
N PRO A 188 -20.57 -0.66 -8.49
CA PRO A 188 -20.14 -1.85 -9.22
C PRO A 188 -20.68 -1.84 -10.65
N LYS A 189 -19.93 -2.44 -11.58
CA LYS A 189 -20.42 -2.72 -12.92
C LYS A 189 -21.70 -3.57 -12.85
N GLY A 190 -22.70 -3.24 -13.65
CA GLY A 190 -23.97 -3.99 -13.71
C GLY A 190 -25.04 -3.57 -12.70
N LEU A 191 -24.82 -2.51 -11.90
CA LEU A 191 -25.87 -1.95 -11.05
C LEU A 191 -27.06 -1.39 -11.85
N GLY A 192 -26.79 -0.89 -13.05
CA GLY A 192 -27.71 -0.15 -13.93
C GLY A 192 -27.18 1.24 -14.24
N GLU A 193 -27.92 1.97 -15.06
CA GLU A 193 -27.68 3.38 -15.37
C GLU A 193 -28.71 4.22 -14.61
N PHE A 194 -28.26 5.33 -14.02
CA PHE A 194 -29.08 6.21 -13.20
C PHE A 194 -28.75 7.66 -13.53
N SER A 195 -29.74 8.55 -13.37
CA SER A 195 -29.55 9.97 -13.66
C SER A 195 -28.76 10.67 -12.58
N THR A 196 -28.76 10.12 -11.35
CA THR A 196 -28.05 10.69 -10.20
C THR A 196 -27.41 9.60 -9.33
N HIS A 197 -26.34 9.96 -8.61
CA HIS A 197 -25.74 9.09 -7.59
C HIS A 197 -26.71 8.74 -6.47
N ALA A 198 -27.68 9.60 -6.16
CA ALA A 198 -28.71 9.33 -5.15
C ALA A 198 -29.66 8.20 -5.59
N GLU A 199 -30.07 8.19 -6.87
CA GLU A 199 -30.84 7.08 -7.45
C GLU A 199 -30.04 5.78 -7.45
N ALA A 200 -28.76 5.85 -7.83
CA ALA A 200 -27.87 4.69 -7.82
C ALA A 200 -27.68 4.12 -6.39
N TRP A 201 -27.49 4.97 -5.37
CA TRP A 201 -27.43 4.53 -3.97
C TRP A 201 -28.75 3.95 -3.47
N THR A 202 -29.87 4.55 -3.85
CA THR A 202 -31.21 4.02 -3.52
C THR A 202 -31.37 2.61 -4.11
N ARG A 203 -31.07 2.43 -5.40
CA ARG A 203 -31.13 1.12 -6.06
C ARG A 203 -30.17 0.12 -5.42
N ARG A 204 -28.94 0.54 -5.12
CA ARG A 204 -27.91 -0.28 -4.49
C ARG A 204 -28.37 -0.85 -3.15
N THR A 205 -28.96 -0.01 -2.31
CA THR A 205 -29.40 -0.41 -0.95
C THR A 205 -30.63 -1.31 -0.96
N GLN A 206 -31.35 -1.40 -2.07
CA GLN A 206 -32.45 -2.34 -2.26
C GLN A 206 -32.00 -3.70 -2.79
N ALA A 207 -30.74 -3.84 -3.22
CA ALA A 207 -30.25 -5.06 -3.86
C ALA A 207 -29.85 -6.15 -2.85
N GLY A 208 -30.02 -7.40 -3.26
CA GLY A 208 -29.59 -8.58 -2.51
C GLY A 208 -30.48 -8.94 -1.31
N GLN A 209 -30.12 -10.03 -0.63
CA GLN A 209 -30.92 -10.60 0.47
C GLN A 209 -31.06 -9.64 1.67
N SER A 210 -30.06 -8.80 1.92
CA SER A 210 -30.07 -7.80 3.00
C SER A 210 -30.72 -6.46 2.61
N GLY A 211 -31.29 -6.34 1.39
CA GLY A 211 -31.87 -5.10 0.89
C GLY A 211 -32.94 -4.50 1.80
N GLY A 212 -33.86 -5.33 2.31
CA GLY A 212 -34.89 -4.87 3.24
C GLY A 212 -34.32 -4.27 4.54
N GLN A 213 -33.25 -4.85 5.08
CA GLN A 213 -32.57 -4.33 6.27
C GLN A 213 -31.87 -3.00 5.98
N MET A 214 -31.15 -2.92 4.86
CA MET A 214 -30.47 -1.69 4.44
C MET A 214 -31.47 -0.54 4.23
N VAL A 215 -32.58 -0.81 3.54
CA VAL A 215 -33.67 0.17 3.34
C VAL A 215 -34.28 0.58 4.67
N ASN A 216 -34.52 -0.34 5.61
CA ASN A 216 -35.05 0.02 6.92
C ASN A 216 -34.11 0.95 7.71
N ILE A 217 -32.80 0.74 7.64
CA ILE A 217 -31.82 1.61 8.31
C ILE A 217 -31.82 3.00 7.67
N LEU A 218 -31.69 3.08 6.33
CA LEU A 218 -31.53 4.36 5.65
C LEU A 218 -32.84 5.12 5.51
N ALA A 219 -33.90 4.48 4.99
CA ALA A 219 -35.18 5.10 4.74
C ALA A 219 -36.11 5.03 5.97
N GLY A 220 -36.14 3.91 6.69
CA GLY A 220 -37.04 3.72 7.84
C GLY A 220 -36.61 4.52 9.08
N GLN A 221 -35.36 4.37 9.51
CA GLN A 221 -34.86 4.99 10.74
C GLN A 221 -34.35 6.42 10.52
N LEU A 222 -33.76 6.68 9.35
CA LEU A 222 -33.10 7.95 9.04
C LEU A 222 -33.81 8.76 7.94
N ALA A 223 -35.04 8.40 7.57
CA ALA A 223 -35.88 9.09 6.58
C ALA A 223 -35.19 9.36 5.22
N GLY A 224 -34.23 8.52 4.83
CA GLY A 224 -33.49 8.64 3.57
C GLY A 224 -32.39 9.71 3.60
N ALA A 225 -32.25 10.48 4.69
CA ALA A 225 -31.26 11.55 4.82
C ALA A 225 -29.81 11.11 4.51
N PRO A 226 -29.35 9.87 4.81
CA PRO A 226 -27.98 9.47 4.47
C PRO A 226 -27.69 9.40 2.96
N ILE A 227 -28.71 9.18 2.13
CA ILE A 227 -28.53 8.89 0.70
C ILE A 227 -27.80 10.04 -0.01
N LYS A 228 -28.13 11.31 0.31
CA LYS A 228 -27.46 12.46 -0.31
C LYS A 228 -25.98 12.54 0.05
N TYR A 229 -25.61 12.16 1.28
CA TYR A 229 -24.22 12.21 1.73
C TYR A 229 -23.40 11.08 1.11
N PHE A 230 -23.98 9.88 0.97
CA PHE A 230 -23.34 8.79 0.24
C PHE A 230 -23.20 9.09 -1.25
N ALA A 231 -24.21 9.71 -1.86
CA ALA A 231 -24.19 10.14 -3.25
C ALA A 231 -23.09 11.16 -3.50
N ASP A 232 -23.05 12.24 -2.71
CA ASP A 232 -21.99 13.26 -2.76
C ASP A 232 -20.59 12.63 -2.58
N TRP A 233 -20.43 11.76 -1.59
CA TRP A 233 -19.15 11.10 -1.33
C TRP A 233 -18.68 10.26 -2.52
N THR A 234 -19.54 9.41 -3.09
CA THR A 234 -19.21 8.61 -4.27
C THR A 234 -18.91 9.49 -5.48
N GLU A 235 -19.71 10.54 -5.70
CA GLU A 235 -19.51 11.47 -6.81
C GLU A 235 -18.17 12.21 -6.70
N ARG A 236 -17.80 12.69 -5.50
CA ARG A 236 -16.50 13.33 -5.28
C ARG A 236 -15.33 12.38 -5.52
N VAL A 237 -15.45 11.13 -5.06
CA VAL A 237 -14.43 10.09 -5.33
C VAL A 237 -14.31 9.82 -6.83
N GLU A 238 -15.43 9.75 -7.56
CA GLU A 238 -15.43 9.58 -9.02
C GLU A 238 -14.78 10.76 -9.75
N LYS A 239 -15.01 11.99 -9.28
CA LYS A 239 -14.35 13.21 -9.77
C LYS A 239 -12.88 13.32 -9.37
N GLY A 240 -12.34 12.34 -8.65
CA GLY A 240 -10.92 12.24 -8.31
C GLY A 240 -10.53 12.85 -6.97
N GLU A 241 -11.49 13.16 -6.08
CA GLU A 241 -11.14 13.54 -4.71
C GLU A 241 -10.47 12.36 -3.99
N LEU A 242 -9.37 12.65 -3.29
CA LEU A 242 -8.58 11.67 -2.56
C LEU A 242 -8.64 11.91 -1.04
N PRO A 243 -8.36 10.89 -0.22
CA PRO A 243 -8.19 11.09 1.21
C PRO A 243 -7.11 12.14 1.51
N LYS A 244 -7.45 13.11 2.37
CA LYS A 244 -6.53 14.21 2.74
C LYS A 244 -5.31 13.72 3.52
N SER A 245 -5.47 12.64 4.28
CA SER A 245 -4.41 12.03 5.07
C SER A 245 -3.81 10.85 4.33
N LYS A 246 -2.48 10.75 4.33
CA LYS A 246 -1.75 9.60 3.79
C LYS A 246 -1.47 8.62 4.94
N PRO A 247 -1.76 7.32 4.77
CA PRO A 247 -1.45 6.33 5.80
C PRO A 247 0.06 6.20 5.98
N ALA A 248 0.49 6.09 7.24
CA ALA A 248 1.86 5.77 7.57
C ALA A 248 2.15 4.30 7.25
N ARG A 249 3.37 4.02 6.80
CA ARG A 249 3.88 2.66 6.72
C ARG A 249 4.21 2.12 8.11
N PRO A 250 4.20 0.79 8.32
CA PRO A 250 4.61 0.21 9.60
C PRO A 250 6.04 0.62 9.98
N GLN A 251 6.24 0.92 11.25
CA GLN A 251 7.53 1.33 11.82
C GLN A 251 7.86 0.57 13.11
N GLY A 252 9.15 0.46 13.42
CA GLY A 252 9.62 -0.21 14.64
C GLY A 252 9.03 -1.62 14.78
N LEU A 253 8.42 -1.90 15.93
CA LEU A 253 7.86 -3.22 16.25
C LEU A 253 6.69 -3.65 15.37
N GLU A 254 5.98 -2.71 14.72
CA GLU A 254 4.88 -3.02 13.80
C GLU A 254 5.34 -3.85 12.60
N ARG A 255 6.65 -3.82 12.30
CA ARG A 255 7.24 -4.57 11.18
C ARG A 255 7.47 -6.05 11.48
N ASN A 256 7.32 -6.46 12.74
CA ASN A 256 7.45 -7.87 13.14
C ASN A 256 6.18 -8.69 12.88
N VAL A 257 5.17 -8.08 12.26
CA VAL A 257 3.90 -8.74 11.94
C VAL A 257 4.08 -9.71 10.78
N VAL A 258 3.58 -10.93 10.98
CA VAL A 258 3.39 -11.95 9.94
C VAL A 258 1.90 -12.24 9.83
N VAL A 259 1.36 -12.21 8.62
CA VAL A 259 -0.07 -12.45 8.35
C VAL A 259 -0.20 -13.63 7.38
N THR A 260 -1.08 -14.59 7.70
CA THR A 260 -1.44 -15.74 6.85
C THR A 260 -2.95 -15.90 6.79
#